data_AF-A0A421K8G7-F1
#
_entry.id   AF-A0A421K8G7-F1
#
_cell.length_a   1.000
_cell.length_b   1.000
_cell.length_c   1.000
_cell.angle_alpha   90.00
_cell.angle_beta   90.00
_cell.angle_gamma   90.00
#
_symmetry.space_group_name_H-M   'P 1'
#
loop_
_entity.id
_entity.type
_entity.pdbx_description
1 polymer ?
#
loop_
_entity_poly.entity_id
_entity_poly.type
_entity_poly.pdbx_seq_one_letter_code
_entity_poly.pdbx_strand_id
1 'polypeptide(L)'
;INTALCNSYLSIEHPGSVPEPYRANMANWIFGCDICQEVCPFNILSKTTNVENFNRDYAGASIELIKVLKLKDKNAVMQSFAGSPLMRTGQSGLIRNACTVAGNIEAHELKPSLISLLQSEEEGIRDHAAWALDRIV
;
A
#
# COMPACT_ATOMS: atom_id res chain seq x y z
N ILE A 1 21.17 6.73 -0.56
CA ILE A 1 19.87 6.13 -0.95
C ILE A 1 19.38 6.88 -2.17
N ASN A 2 19.02 6.19 -3.26
CA ASN A 2 18.25 6.81 -4.33
C ASN A 2 16.76 6.69 -3.97
N THR A 3 16.13 7.80 -3.55
CA THR A 3 14.77 7.80 -3.00
C THR A 3 13.72 7.45 -4.05
N ALA A 4 13.93 7.78 -5.31
CA ALA A 4 13.01 7.48 -6.41
C ALA A 4 12.83 5.97 -6.65
N LEU A 5 13.72 5.14 -6.11
CA LEU A 5 13.69 3.68 -6.22
C LEU A 5 13.27 2.99 -4.90
N CYS A 6 13.03 3.75 -3.83
CA CYS A 6 12.75 3.21 -2.52
C CYS A 6 11.25 2.86 -2.37
N ASN A 7 10.92 1.60 -2.07
CA ASN A 7 9.53 1.17 -1.85
C ASN A 7 8.79 2.01 -0.79
N SER A 8 9.49 2.43 0.27
CA SER A 8 8.90 3.30 1.29
C SER A 8 8.53 4.68 0.71
N TYR A 9 9.40 5.28 -0.11
CA TYR A 9 9.07 6.52 -0.82
C TYR A 9 7.92 6.32 -1.82
N LEU A 10 7.99 5.26 -2.64
CA LEU A 10 6.99 4.96 -3.67
C LEU A 10 5.60 4.74 -3.06
N SER A 11 5.51 4.09 -1.91
CA SER A 11 4.23 3.83 -1.24
C SER A 11 3.72 4.98 -0.36
N ILE A 12 4.61 5.80 0.23
CA ILE A 12 4.22 6.85 1.18
C ILE A 12 4.13 8.24 0.55
N GLU A 13 5.14 8.66 -0.22
CA GLU A 13 5.30 10.07 -0.63
C GLU A 13 5.14 10.30 -2.14
N HIS A 14 5.35 9.27 -2.97
CA HIS A 14 5.34 9.43 -4.43
C HIS A 14 3.95 9.84 -4.93
N PRO A 15 3.81 10.97 -5.64
CA PRO A 15 2.52 11.42 -6.14
C PRO A 15 2.12 10.67 -7.42
N GLY A 16 0.81 10.52 -7.65
CA GLY A 16 0.28 9.95 -8.89
C GLY A 16 0.73 8.50 -9.11
N SER A 17 1.06 8.14 -10.35
CA SER A 17 1.41 6.77 -10.70
C SER A 17 2.84 6.40 -10.33
N VAL A 18 3.02 5.26 -9.65
CA VAL A 18 4.33 4.61 -9.52
C VAL A 18 4.79 4.14 -10.92
N PRO A 19 6.03 4.42 -11.33
CA PRO A 19 6.54 3.95 -12.62
C PRO A 19 6.45 2.43 -12.71
N GLU A 20 5.95 1.93 -13.84
CA GLU A 20 5.65 0.51 -14.06
C GLU A 20 6.80 -0.44 -13.70
N PRO A 21 8.08 -0.16 -14.05
CA PRO A 21 9.20 -1.06 -13.72
C PRO A 21 9.39 -1.32 -12.21
N TYR A 22 8.82 -0.48 -11.35
CA TYR A 22 8.96 -0.59 -9.89
C TYR A 22 7.74 -1.22 -9.20
N ARG A 23 6.60 -1.34 -9.89
CA ARG A 23 5.35 -1.86 -9.30
C ARG A 23 5.49 -3.28 -8.76
N ALA A 24 6.14 -4.16 -9.51
CA ALA A 24 6.40 -5.54 -9.10
C ALA A 24 7.26 -5.63 -7.82
N ASN A 25 8.24 -4.72 -7.67
CA ASN A 25 9.13 -4.69 -6.51
C ASN A 25 8.46 -4.23 -5.23
N MET A 26 7.27 -3.63 -5.31
CA MET A 26 6.44 -3.31 -4.13
C MET A 26 5.87 -4.59 -3.48
N ALA A 27 5.89 -5.75 -4.16
CA ALA A 27 5.40 -7.03 -3.65
C ALA A 27 4.02 -6.90 -2.98
N ASN A 28 3.87 -7.35 -1.73
CA ASN A 28 2.65 -7.23 -0.95
C ASN A 28 2.62 -6.01 0.00
N TRP A 29 3.55 -5.06 -0.16
CA TRP A 29 3.68 -3.88 0.71
C TRP A 29 2.78 -2.74 0.23
N ILE A 30 1.67 -2.53 0.95
CA ILE A 30 0.76 -1.42 0.68
C ILE A 30 1.29 -0.07 1.22
N PHE A 31 2.14 -0.11 2.24
CA PHE A 31 2.67 1.07 2.93
C PHE A 31 4.04 0.75 3.53
N GLY A 32 5.02 1.61 3.28
CA GLY A 32 6.37 1.44 3.80
C GLY A 32 7.10 0.23 3.21
N CYS A 33 8.28 -0.05 3.76
CA CYS A 33 9.09 -1.22 3.46
C CYS A 33 10.16 -1.34 4.54
N ASP A 34 10.28 -2.53 5.14
CA ASP A 34 11.27 -2.79 6.19
C ASP A 34 12.38 -3.76 5.76
N ILE A 35 12.44 -4.15 4.48
CA ILE A 35 13.43 -5.12 3.97
C ILE A 35 14.86 -4.75 4.39
N CYS A 36 15.25 -3.47 4.27
CA CYS A 36 16.60 -3.03 4.64
C CYS A 36 16.88 -3.16 6.15
N GLN A 37 15.85 -3.08 6.99
CA GLN A 37 15.95 -3.31 8.42
C GLN A 37 15.93 -4.81 8.75
N GLU A 38 15.09 -5.59 8.08
CA GLU A 38 14.95 -7.03 8.28
C GLU A 38 16.23 -7.80 7.92
N VAL A 39 16.94 -7.38 6.86
CA VAL A 39 18.20 -8.01 6.46
C VAL A 39 19.42 -7.52 7.25
N CYS A 40 19.25 -6.50 8.10
CA CYS A 40 20.38 -5.88 8.81
C CYS A 40 20.88 -6.81 9.93
N PRO A 41 22.17 -7.22 9.94
CA PRO A 41 22.71 -8.17 10.91
C PRO A 41 22.70 -7.64 12.35
N PHE A 42 22.59 -6.33 12.55
CA PHE A 42 22.44 -5.73 13.87
C PHE A 42 20.98 -5.76 14.36
N ASN A 43 20.00 -5.66 13.45
CA ASN A 43 18.59 -5.65 13.79
C ASN A 43 18.00 -7.04 14.00
N ILE A 44 18.57 -8.10 13.40
CA ILE A 44 18.08 -9.47 13.63
C ILE A 44 18.16 -9.88 15.11
N LEU A 45 19.02 -9.21 15.89
CA LEU A 45 19.21 -9.44 17.33
C LEU A 45 18.34 -8.52 18.21
N SER A 46 17.55 -7.63 17.59
CA SER A 46 16.70 -6.68 18.31
C SER A 46 15.55 -7.39 19.02
N LYS A 47 15.07 -6.79 20.12
CA LYS A 47 13.93 -7.28 20.90
C LYS A 47 12.76 -6.34 20.74
N THR A 48 11.55 -6.89 20.67
CA THR A 48 10.31 -6.11 20.73
C THR A 48 10.29 -5.23 21.98
N THR A 49 9.87 -3.97 21.82
CA THR A 49 9.78 -3.03 22.93
C THR A 49 8.61 -3.37 23.86
N ASN A 50 8.76 -3.06 25.15
CA ASN A 50 7.68 -3.15 26.13
C ASN A 50 7.02 -1.79 26.41
N VAL A 51 7.37 -0.75 25.63
CA VAL A 51 6.76 0.58 25.76
C VAL A 51 5.35 0.52 25.20
N GLU A 52 4.36 0.67 26.08
CA GLU A 52 2.93 0.46 25.82
C GLU A 52 2.39 1.23 24.60
N ASN A 53 2.88 2.45 24.37
CA ASN A 53 2.43 3.26 23.23
C ASN A 53 2.78 2.66 21.86
N PHE A 54 3.79 1.79 21.78
CA PHE A 54 4.13 1.07 20.53
C PHE A 54 3.35 -0.23 20.35
N ASN A 55 2.58 -0.66 21.36
CA ASN A 55 1.74 -1.86 21.28
C ASN A 55 0.31 -1.54 20.80
N ARG A 56 0.02 -0.28 20.46
CA ARG A 56 -1.29 0.12 19.94
C ARG A 56 -1.41 -0.30 18.49
N ASP A 57 -2.40 -1.14 18.24
CA ASP A 57 -2.76 -1.53 16.88
C ASP A 57 -3.70 -0.50 16.27
N TYR A 58 -3.17 0.35 15.40
CA TYR A 58 -3.97 1.39 14.73
C TYR A 58 -4.60 0.92 13.40
N ALA A 59 -4.11 -0.16 12.80
CA ALA A 59 -4.50 -0.56 11.45
C ALA A 59 -4.49 -2.06 11.16
N GLY A 60 -4.07 -2.89 12.13
CA GLY A 60 -3.79 -4.30 11.98
C GLY A 60 -2.33 -4.59 11.62
N ALA A 61 -1.86 -5.79 11.98
CA ALA A 61 -0.64 -6.38 11.41
C ALA A 61 -0.77 -6.67 9.90
N SER A 62 -2.01 -6.74 9.39
CA SER A 62 -2.32 -6.88 7.96
C SER A 62 -3.63 -6.15 7.65
N ILE A 63 -3.78 -5.73 6.39
CA ILE A 63 -4.96 -5.00 5.92
C ILE A 63 -5.58 -5.79 4.77
N GLU A 64 -6.89 -6.06 4.86
CA GLU A 64 -7.64 -6.64 3.75
C GLU A 64 -7.73 -5.65 2.59
N LEU A 65 -7.16 -6.01 1.43
CA LEU A 65 -7.14 -5.14 0.25
C LEU A 65 -8.53 -4.66 -0.16
N ILE A 66 -9.55 -5.52 -0.07
CA ILE A 66 -10.93 -5.15 -0.41
C ILE A 66 -11.46 -3.99 0.44
N LYS A 67 -11.03 -3.85 1.70
CA LYS A 67 -11.41 -2.72 2.56
C LYS A 67 -10.79 -1.42 2.03
N VAL A 68 -9.53 -1.49 1.59
CA VAL A 68 -8.82 -0.33 1.04
C VAL A 68 -9.37 0.07 -0.32
N LEU A 69 -9.59 -0.89 -1.23
CA LEU A 69 -10.14 -0.63 -2.57
C LEU A 69 -11.55 0.00 -2.52
N LYS A 70 -12.27 -0.15 -1.41
CA LYS A 70 -13.62 0.41 -1.18
C LYS A 70 -13.62 1.75 -0.43
N LEU A 71 -12.47 2.34 -0.11
CA LEU A 71 -12.41 3.66 0.53
C LEU A 71 -12.97 4.72 -0.41
N LYS A 72 -14.11 5.32 -0.02
CA LYS A 72 -14.84 6.26 -0.88
C LYS A 72 -14.35 7.69 -0.75
N ASP A 73 -13.94 8.10 0.44
CA ASP A 73 -13.52 9.47 0.73
C ASP A 73 -12.49 9.51 1.88
N LYS A 74 -12.02 10.73 2.18
CA LYS A 74 -11.10 11.00 3.30
C LYS A 74 -11.68 10.63 4.67
N ASN A 75 -13.01 10.67 4.85
CA ASN A 75 -13.63 10.30 6.11
C ASN A 75 -13.54 8.79 6.33
N ALA A 76 -13.71 7.98 5.29
CA ALA A 76 -13.52 6.53 5.36
C ALA A 76 -12.08 6.16 5.74
N VAL A 77 -11.08 6.89 5.21
CA VAL A 77 -9.66 6.73 5.60
C VAL A 77 -9.49 7.06 7.08
N MET A 78 -10.01 8.21 7.52
CA MET A 78 -9.91 8.65 8.91
C MET A 78 -10.58 7.65 9.87
N GLN A 79 -11.77 7.13 9.52
CA GLN A 79 -12.46 6.12 10.33
C GLN A 79 -11.67 4.80 10.42
N SER A 80 -10.95 4.42 9.36
CA SER A 80 -10.22 3.15 9.31
C SER A 80 -8.82 3.23 9.91
N PHE A 81 -8.15 4.37 9.79
CA PHE A 81 -6.70 4.47 9.99
C PHE A 81 -6.25 5.67 10.83
N ALA A 82 -7.17 6.42 11.47
CA ALA A 82 -6.78 7.55 12.31
C ALA A 82 -5.78 7.14 13.40
N GLY A 83 -4.76 7.97 13.58
CA GLY A 83 -3.67 7.69 14.52
C GLY A 83 -2.58 6.77 13.97
N SER A 84 -2.77 6.15 12.80
CA SER A 84 -1.72 5.38 12.12
C SER A 84 -0.90 6.24 11.14
N PRO A 85 0.33 5.82 10.80
CA PRO A 85 1.11 6.42 9.72
C PRO A 85 0.46 6.36 8.33
N LEU A 86 -0.50 5.44 8.10
CA LEU A 86 -1.21 5.29 6.81
C LEU A 86 -1.95 6.56 6.41
N MET A 87 -2.29 7.42 7.37
CA MET A 87 -2.89 8.73 7.11
C MET A 87 -2.01 9.63 6.22
N ARG A 88 -0.68 9.39 6.20
CA ARG A 88 0.27 10.18 5.42
C ARG A 88 0.15 9.95 3.91
N THR A 89 -0.06 8.70 3.50
CA THR A 89 -0.24 8.33 2.09
C THR A 89 -1.53 8.91 1.50
N GLY A 90 -2.54 9.10 2.35
CA GLY A 90 -3.86 9.56 1.94
C GLY A 90 -4.65 8.50 1.15
N GLN A 91 -5.92 8.81 0.87
CA GLN A 91 -6.85 7.87 0.22
C GLN A 91 -6.34 7.39 -1.13
N SER A 92 -5.99 8.32 -2.03
CA SER A 92 -5.64 7.98 -3.40
C SER A 92 -4.39 7.11 -3.48
N GLY A 93 -3.39 7.41 -2.65
CA GLY A 93 -2.18 6.60 -2.55
C GLY A 93 -2.46 5.20 -1.98
N LEU A 94 -3.33 5.07 -0.98
CA LEU A 94 -3.68 3.77 -0.40
C LEU A 94 -4.41 2.89 -1.42
N ILE A 95 -5.39 3.43 -2.14
CA ILE A 95 -6.12 2.70 -3.19
C ILE A 95 -5.17 2.31 -4.32
N ARG A 96 -4.34 3.25 -4.78
CA ARG A 96 -3.32 3.00 -5.81
C ARG A 96 -2.40 1.84 -5.40
N ASN A 97 -1.85 1.88 -4.18
CA ASN A 97 -0.96 0.83 -3.69
C ASN A 97 -1.70 -0.51 -3.54
N ALA A 98 -2.96 -0.49 -3.10
CA ALA A 98 -3.79 -1.69 -3.01
C ALA A 98 -4.01 -2.33 -4.39
N CYS A 99 -4.23 -1.54 -5.45
CA CYS A 99 -4.27 -2.05 -6.82
C CYS A 99 -2.95 -2.74 -7.20
N THR A 100 -1.81 -2.08 -6.95
CA THR A 100 -0.48 -2.68 -7.20
C THR A 100 -0.32 -4.02 -6.50
N VAL A 101 -0.64 -4.06 -5.20
CA VAL A 101 -0.51 -5.27 -4.39
C VAL A 101 -1.44 -6.36 -4.90
N ALA A 102 -2.69 -6.04 -5.26
CA ALA A 102 -3.63 -7.01 -5.83
C ALA A 102 -3.09 -7.66 -7.11
N GLY A 103 -2.43 -6.89 -7.98
CA GLY A 103 -1.75 -7.42 -9.17
C GLY A 103 -0.50 -8.24 -8.87
N ASN A 104 0.26 -7.88 -7.83
CA ASN A 104 1.46 -8.60 -7.41
C ASN A 104 1.16 -9.97 -6.79
N ILE A 105 0.04 -10.09 -6.07
CA ILE A 105 -0.36 -11.34 -5.39
C ILE A 105 -1.39 -12.15 -6.19
N GLU A 106 -1.70 -11.74 -7.42
CA GLU A 106 -2.66 -12.42 -8.31
C GLU A 106 -4.06 -12.59 -7.68
N ALA A 107 -4.58 -11.54 -7.04
CA ALA A 107 -5.86 -11.56 -6.33
C ALA A 107 -7.08 -11.56 -7.28
N HIS A 108 -7.37 -12.71 -7.92
CA HIS A 108 -8.46 -12.87 -8.90
C HIS A 108 -9.83 -12.49 -8.35
N GLU A 109 -10.08 -12.70 -7.06
CA GLU A 109 -11.32 -12.34 -6.38
C GLU A 109 -11.58 -10.82 -6.33
N LEU A 110 -10.53 -10.01 -6.49
CA LEU A 110 -10.61 -8.55 -6.47
C LEU A 110 -10.88 -7.93 -7.85
N LYS A 111 -10.89 -8.73 -8.94
CA LYS A 111 -11.19 -8.26 -10.31
C LYS A 111 -12.40 -7.31 -10.39
N PRO A 112 -13.56 -7.60 -9.76
CA PRO A 112 -14.70 -6.68 -9.83
C PRO A 112 -14.43 -5.30 -9.25
N SER A 113 -13.66 -5.22 -8.16
CA SER A 113 -13.29 -3.94 -7.54
C SER A 113 -12.26 -3.20 -8.39
N LEU A 114 -11.28 -3.90 -8.97
CA LEU A 114 -10.30 -3.32 -9.89
C LEU A 114 -10.98 -2.76 -11.15
N ILE A 115 -11.95 -3.48 -11.74
CA ILE A 115 -12.73 -3.01 -12.89
C ILE A 115 -13.47 -1.71 -12.55
N SER A 116 -14.11 -1.63 -11.36
CA SER A 116 -14.79 -0.41 -10.93
C SER A 116 -13.82 0.78 -10.81
N LEU A 117 -12.57 0.54 -10.40
CA LEU A 117 -11.57 1.59 -10.20
C LEU A 117 -10.98 2.13 -11.51
N LEU A 118 -11.22 1.48 -12.66
CA LEU A 118 -10.92 2.03 -13.98
C LEU A 118 -11.69 3.33 -14.27
N GLN A 119 -12.79 3.60 -13.54
CA GLN A 119 -13.60 4.81 -13.66
C GLN A 119 -13.26 5.88 -12.60
N SER A 120 -12.19 5.70 -11.81
CA SER A 120 -11.79 6.70 -10.81
C SER A 120 -11.42 8.04 -11.48
N GLU A 121 -11.73 9.17 -10.84
CA GLU A 121 -11.27 10.50 -11.30
C GLU A 121 -9.74 10.66 -11.20
N GLU A 122 -9.10 9.90 -10.29
CA GLU A 122 -7.66 9.92 -10.05
C GLU A 122 -6.91 9.04 -11.05
N GLU A 123 -6.07 9.66 -11.90
CA GLU A 123 -5.29 8.95 -12.92
C GLU A 123 -4.42 7.84 -12.34
N GLY A 124 -3.79 8.10 -11.18
CA GLY A 124 -2.95 7.12 -10.50
C GLY A 124 -3.70 5.84 -10.13
N ILE A 125 -4.96 5.95 -9.72
CA ILE A 125 -5.80 4.79 -9.38
C ILE A 125 -6.16 4.01 -10.65
N ARG A 126 -6.62 4.71 -11.71
CA ARG A 126 -7.02 4.07 -12.97
C ARG A 126 -5.88 3.27 -13.58
N ASP A 127 -4.70 3.86 -13.66
CA ASP A 127 -3.49 3.25 -14.21
C ASP A 127 -3.09 1.98 -13.43
N HIS A 128 -3.08 2.03 -12.10
CA HIS A 128 -2.73 0.86 -11.28
C HIS A 128 -3.81 -0.22 -11.31
N ALA A 129 -5.08 0.14 -11.43
CA ALA A 129 -6.17 -0.83 -11.61
C ALA A 129 -6.06 -1.56 -12.97
N ALA A 130 -5.76 -0.83 -14.05
CA ALA A 130 -5.55 -1.42 -15.38
C ALA A 130 -4.35 -2.37 -15.38
N TRP A 131 -3.22 -1.92 -14.81
CA TRP A 131 -2.03 -2.74 -14.67
C TRP A 131 -2.26 -4.00 -13.83
N ALA A 132 -3.00 -3.89 -12.73
CA ALA A 132 -3.33 -5.05 -11.91
C ALA A 132 -4.19 -6.06 -12.68
N LEU A 133 -5.19 -5.60 -13.45
CA LEU A 133 -6.04 -6.47 -14.25
C LEU A 133 -5.25 -7.22 -15.34
N ASP A 134 -4.27 -6.57 -15.97
CA ASP A 134 -3.38 -7.20 -16.96
C ASP A 134 -2.53 -8.33 -16.35
N ARG A 135 -2.19 -8.23 -15.06
CA ARG A 135 -1.45 -9.29 -14.35
C ARG A 135 -2.31 -10.47 -13.92
N ILE A 136 -3.59 -10.23 -13.65
CA ILE A 136 -4.48 -11.22 -13.03
C ILE A 136 -5.27 -12.00 -14.10
N VAL A 137 -4.85 -11.97 -15.37
CA VAL A 137 -5.58 -12.55 -16.52
C VAL A 137 -5.91 -14.02 -16.30
#